data_AF-A0A7S4Q4I7-F1
#
_entry.id   AF-A0A7S4Q4I7-F1
#
_cell.length_a   1.000
_cell.length_b   1.000
_cell.length_c   1.000
_cell.angle_alpha   90.00
_cell.angle_beta   90.00
_cell.angle_gamma   90.00
#
_symmetry.space_group_name_H-M   'P 1'
#
loop_
_entity.id
_entity.type
_entity.pdbx_description
1 polymer ?
#
loop_
_entity_poly.entity_id
_entity_poly.type
_entity_poly.pdbx_seq_one_letter_code
_entity_poly.pdbx_strand_id
1 'polypeptide(L)'
;RPFRPGPATAGTVGAPRGTLATPPSLLAAAQTHVLHCVRQGVRAASAPLDGHGFGPVSQEPRLPYLAGFFDGNGCVPLEASLGGCRPIGHAEVLVLFLRAFGGAISLAHPAQGSWHARLTWRLSGDPCRSAARVLGSFASAKRDVLELAASWPKCPAKRRPAKVMVQQLKRLPCPPVASTSWEYLAGFFDAKGCISIGRTHSVRVRITQKHQPVLSSIAAWIRGSIPHSEPRVYRQGLAYELASTSTASSKLILRKLMDAGLVQRRRAAEVASSCTQGYSRRWPSERAAPLVGNGGRCARPGEDGRARARAPGRLRARLRRWERKAGGRAEAVQRLRSEIDGLAQQHAEESALARLDRLRRDIRALMSQGATRIPG
;
A
#
# COMPACT_ATOMS: atom_id res chain seq x y z
N ARG A 1 5.01 -39.51 -29.91
CA ARG A 1 3.80 -39.22 -30.72
C ARG A 1 3.36 -37.79 -30.42
N PRO A 2 3.45 -36.84 -31.36
CA PRO A 2 2.93 -35.49 -31.16
C PRO A 2 1.47 -35.41 -31.57
N PHE A 3 0.69 -34.67 -30.78
CA PHE A 3 -0.74 -34.44 -30.91
C PHE A 3 -0.97 -33.35 -31.98
N ARG A 4 -1.73 -33.64 -33.05
CA ARG A 4 -2.23 -32.65 -34.02
C ARG A 4 -3.58 -32.11 -33.54
N PRO A 5 -3.80 -30.79 -33.45
CA PRO A 5 -5.14 -30.24 -33.38
C PRO A 5 -5.72 -30.04 -34.80
N GLY A 6 -6.97 -30.47 -34.98
CA GLY A 6 -7.73 -30.29 -36.23
C GLY A 6 -8.29 -28.87 -36.41
N PRO A 7 -8.83 -28.55 -37.61
CA PRO A 7 -9.24 -27.20 -37.97
C PRO A 7 -10.57 -26.79 -37.33
N ALA A 8 -10.62 -25.54 -36.86
CA ALA A 8 -11.84 -24.91 -36.35
C ALA A 8 -12.72 -24.42 -37.51
N THR A 9 -14.00 -24.77 -37.45
CA THR A 9 -15.05 -24.31 -38.35
C THR A 9 -15.48 -22.88 -38.01
N ALA A 10 -15.61 -22.07 -39.06
CA ALA A 10 -16.14 -20.72 -38.99
C ALA A 10 -17.67 -20.75 -38.86
N GLY A 11 -18.20 -20.04 -37.87
CA GLY A 11 -19.63 -19.82 -37.67
C GLY A 11 -19.89 -18.35 -37.33
N THR A 12 -20.47 -17.63 -38.29
CA THR A 12 -20.87 -16.23 -38.23
C THR A 12 -22.36 -16.15 -37.92
N VAL A 13 -22.78 -15.50 -36.83
CA VAL A 13 -24.12 -14.88 -36.72
C VAL A 13 -24.00 -13.64 -35.84
N GLY A 14 -24.37 -12.48 -36.40
CA GLY A 14 -24.37 -11.19 -35.72
C GLY A 14 -25.66 -10.90 -34.96
N ALA A 15 -25.53 -10.05 -33.94
CA ALA A 15 -26.64 -9.31 -33.36
C ALA A 15 -26.17 -7.88 -33.07
N PRO A 16 -26.92 -6.82 -33.45
CA PRO A 16 -26.52 -5.45 -33.21
C PRO A 16 -26.71 -5.12 -31.72
N ARG A 17 -25.61 -4.83 -31.02
CA ARG A 17 -25.64 -4.23 -29.68
C ARG A 17 -25.91 -2.74 -29.82
N GLY A 18 -27.09 -2.30 -29.38
CA GLY A 18 -27.41 -0.89 -29.21
C GLY A 18 -26.43 -0.23 -28.22
N THR A 19 -25.77 0.82 -28.68
CA THR A 19 -24.93 1.70 -27.87
C THR A 19 -25.83 2.61 -27.04
N LEU A 20 -26.05 2.28 -25.77
CA LEU A 20 -26.59 3.22 -24.79
C LEU A 20 -25.51 4.27 -24.47
N ALA A 21 -25.72 5.48 -24.97
CA ALA A 21 -24.91 6.65 -24.63
C ALA A 21 -25.00 6.91 -23.13
N THR A 22 -23.85 6.84 -22.44
CA THR A 22 -23.74 7.20 -21.03
C THR A 22 -23.78 8.73 -20.91
N PRO A 23 -24.69 9.32 -20.11
CA PRO A 23 -24.82 10.77 -20.05
C PRO A 23 -23.57 11.43 -19.43
N PRO A 24 -23.04 12.52 -20.02
CA PRO A 24 -21.78 13.17 -19.60
C PRO A 24 -21.83 13.88 -18.23
N SER A 25 -22.95 13.86 -17.50
CA SER A 25 -23.16 14.66 -16.29
C SER A 25 -22.64 14.04 -14.98
N LEU A 26 -22.54 12.71 -14.89
CA LEU A 26 -22.17 12.04 -13.62
C LEU A 26 -20.66 11.96 -13.37
N LEU A 27 -19.86 11.82 -14.43
CA LEU A 27 -18.41 11.88 -14.32
C LEU A 27 -17.93 13.28 -13.90
N ALA A 28 -18.62 14.32 -14.40
CA ALA A 28 -18.38 15.70 -14.01
C ALA A 28 -18.68 15.93 -12.52
N ALA A 29 -19.83 15.46 -12.01
CA ALA A 29 -20.19 15.63 -10.59
C ALA A 29 -19.21 14.94 -9.62
N ALA A 30 -18.76 13.72 -9.93
CA ALA A 30 -17.78 13.00 -9.10
C ALA A 30 -16.39 13.66 -9.13
N GLN A 31 -15.98 14.21 -10.28
CA GLN A 31 -14.77 15.02 -10.40
C GLN A 31 -14.89 16.33 -9.62
N THR A 32 -16.04 17.00 -9.68
CA THR A 32 -16.29 18.24 -8.93
C THR A 32 -16.26 18.02 -7.42
N HIS A 33 -16.77 16.91 -6.88
CA HIS A 33 -16.71 16.63 -5.44
C HIS A 33 -15.28 16.33 -4.95
N VAL A 34 -14.51 15.53 -5.70
CA VAL A 34 -13.08 15.27 -5.35
C VAL A 34 -12.25 16.54 -5.50
N LEU A 35 -12.48 17.33 -6.55
CA LEU A 35 -11.85 18.65 -6.72
C LEU A 35 -12.32 19.65 -5.67
N HIS A 36 -13.54 19.54 -5.16
CA HIS A 36 -14.05 20.35 -4.05
C HIS A 36 -13.40 19.94 -2.73
N CYS A 37 -13.27 18.65 -2.42
CA CYS A 37 -12.50 18.17 -1.26
C CYS A 37 -11.01 18.55 -1.37
N VAL A 38 -10.42 18.50 -2.57
CA VAL A 38 -9.03 18.94 -2.80
C VAL A 38 -8.92 20.46 -2.70
N ARG A 39 -9.87 21.23 -3.25
CA ARG A 39 -9.90 22.70 -3.14
C ARG A 39 -10.18 23.15 -1.71
N GLN A 40 -11.04 22.47 -0.98
CA GLN A 40 -11.28 22.69 0.44
C GLN A 40 -10.06 22.26 1.25
N GLY A 41 -9.37 21.17 0.90
CA GLY A 41 -8.10 20.79 1.53
C GLY A 41 -6.95 21.77 1.24
N VAL A 42 -6.90 22.35 0.04
CA VAL A 42 -5.93 23.37 -0.37
C VAL A 42 -6.27 24.73 0.25
N ARG A 43 -7.55 25.10 0.37
CA ARG A 43 -8.00 26.32 1.08
C ARG A 43 -7.90 26.18 2.60
N ALA A 44 -8.19 25.01 3.17
CA ALA A 44 -8.00 24.71 4.60
C ALA A 44 -6.52 24.61 4.99
N ALA A 45 -5.65 24.26 4.04
CA ALA A 45 -4.21 24.40 4.19
C ALA A 45 -3.72 25.86 4.21
N SER A 46 -4.57 26.81 3.79
CA SER A 46 -4.32 28.26 3.81
C SER A 46 -5.15 28.99 4.87
N ALA A 47 -6.08 28.31 5.54
CA ALA A 47 -6.83 28.84 6.67
C ALA A 47 -6.12 28.42 7.98
N PRO A 48 -6.12 29.26 9.03
CA PRO A 48 -5.64 28.84 10.34
C PRO A 48 -6.50 27.66 10.81
N LEU A 49 -5.90 26.48 10.94
CA LEU A 49 -6.55 25.33 11.54
C LEU A 49 -6.46 25.48 13.05
N ASP A 50 -7.49 26.07 13.64
CA ASP A 50 -7.63 26.14 15.09
C ASP A 50 -7.86 24.72 15.65
N GLY A 51 -6.95 24.26 16.51
CA GLY A 51 -7.30 23.30 17.57
C GLY A 51 -6.70 21.89 17.54
N HIS A 52 -6.07 21.42 16.47
CA HIS A 52 -5.41 20.09 16.48
C HIS A 52 -4.01 20.08 15.87
N GLY A 53 -3.04 20.59 16.64
CA GLY A 53 -1.75 19.94 16.89
C GLY A 53 -0.77 19.72 15.74
N PHE A 54 -0.99 20.27 14.55
CA PHE A 54 0.09 20.43 13.58
C PHE A 54 0.82 21.73 13.93
N GLY A 55 1.80 21.65 14.84
CA GLY A 55 2.69 22.78 15.12
C GLY A 55 3.28 23.37 13.82
N PRO A 56 3.75 24.63 13.82
CA PRO A 56 4.21 25.31 12.62
C PRO A 56 5.24 24.46 11.88
N VAL A 57 4.79 23.79 10.82
CA VAL A 57 5.65 22.98 9.97
C VAL A 57 6.46 23.98 9.18
N SER A 58 7.72 24.17 9.55
CA SER A 58 8.68 24.91 8.73
C SER A 58 8.51 24.44 7.29
N GLN A 59 8.11 25.37 6.42
CA GLN A 59 7.51 25.08 5.11
C GLN A 59 8.54 24.58 4.08
N GLU A 60 9.78 24.33 4.48
CA GLU A 60 10.78 23.83 3.55
C GLU A 60 10.35 22.48 2.97
N PRO A 61 10.38 22.34 1.63
CA PRO A 61 10.05 21.10 0.99
C PRO A 61 11.01 20.01 1.48
N ARG A 62 10.46 18.97 2.11
CA ARG A 62 11.22 17.80 2.58
C ARG A 62 11.65 16.95 1.38
N LEU A 63 12.58 17.44 0.57
CA LEU A 63 12.98 16.83 -0.70
C LEU A 63 13.48 15.39 -0.54
N PRO A 64 14.33 15.04 0.46
CA PRO A 64 14.73 13.65 0.66
C PRO A 64 13.54 12.73 0.93
N TYR A 65 12.59 13.17 1.76
CA TYR A 65 11.35 12.43 2.03
C TYR A 65 10.53 12.20 0.76
N LEU A 66 10.35 13.23 -0.07
CA LEU A 66 9.60 13.10 -1.33
C LEU A 66 10.30 12.14 -2.31
N ALA A 67 11.63 12.17 -2.37
CA ALA A 67 12.40 11.23 -3.18
C ALA A 67 12.26 9.78 -2.70
N GLY A 68 12.36 9.54 -1.39
CA GLY A 68 12.12 8.22 -0.81
C GLY A 68 10.72 7.70 -1.08
N PHE A 69 9.70 8.55 -0.93
CA PHE A 69 8.33 8.18 -1.27
C PHE A 69 8.17 7.86 -2.76
N PHE A 70 8.81 8.64 -3.63
CA PHE A 70 8.81 8.41 -5.08
C PHE A 70 9.51 7.10 -5.45
N ASP A 71 10.63 6.75 -4.81
CA ASP A 71 11.29 5.46 -5.03
C ASP A 71 10.42 4.27 -4.62
N GLY A 72 9.60 4.44 -3.59
CA GLY A 72 8.59 3.45 -3.23
C GLY A 72 7.44 3.39 -4.24
N ASN A 73 6.62 4.45 -4.35
CA ASN A 73 5.33 4.43 -5.06
C ASN A 73 5.23 5.35 -6.27
N GLY A 74 6.30 6.09 -6.58
CA GLY A 74 6.44 6.89 -7.80
C GLY A 74 6.54 6.04 -9.07
N CYS A 75 6.22 6.64 -10.19
CA CYS A 75 6.42 6.08 -11.51
C CYS A 75 6.67 7.20 -12.51
N VAL A 76 7.59 6.97 -13.45
CA VAL A 76 7.69 7.75 -14.68
C VAL A 76 6.94 6.97 -15.77
N PRO A 77 5.67 7.33 -16.10
CA PRO A 77 4.91 6.65 -17.13
C PRO A 77 5.50 6.92 -18.52
N LEU A 78 5.30 5.97 -19.43
CA LEU A 78 5.84 5.98 -20.79
C LEU A 78 4.87 6.58 -21.81
N GLU A 79 3.99 7.48 -21.37
CA GLU A 79 2.98 8.08 -22.23
C GLU A 79 3.62 9.05 -23.23
N ALA A 80 3.12 9.03 -24.47
CA ALA A 80 3.79 9.57 -25.64
C ALA A 80 3.96 11.11 -25.64
N SER A 81 3.10 11.82 -24.90
CA SER A 81 3.03 13.27 -25.01
C SER A 81 4.00 13.99 -24.09
N LEU A 82 4.18 13.56 -22.84
CA LEU A 82 4.98 14.30 -21.86
C LEU A 82 5.48 13.35 -20.76
N GLY A 83 6.79 13.07 -20.72
CA GLY A 83 7.41 12.33 -19.61
C GLY A 83 6.88 12.86 -18.29
N GLY A 84 6.18 11.99 -17.55
CA GLY A 84 5.43 12.38 -16.37
C GLY A 84 6.06 11.88 -15.09
N CYS A 85 5.63 12.42 -13.95
CA CYS A 85 5.90 11.84 -12.64
C CYS A 85 4.57 11.54 -11.96
N ARG A 86 4.41 10.31 -11.43
CA ARG A 86 3.18 9.80 -10.84
C ARG A 86 3.43 8.99 -9.56
N PRO A 87 3.55 9.62 -8.38
CA PRO A 87 3.31 8.95 -7.13
C PRO A 87 1.82 8.66 -6.98
N ILE A 88 1.54 7.47 -6.48
CA ILE A 88 0.22 7.03 -6.05
C ILE A 88 0.29 6.88 -4.54
N GLY A 89 -0.63 7.51 -3.81
CA GLY A 89 -0.55 7.55 -2.36
C GLY A 89 -1.75 8.19 -1.68
N HIS A 90 -1.60 8.40 -0.38
CA HIS A 90 -2.56 9.14 0.43
C HIS A 90 -2.46 10.65 0.16
N ALA A 91 -3.58 11.35 0.36
CA ALA A 91 -3.73 12.76 0.00
C ALA A 91 -2.67 13.66 0.64
N GLU A 92 -2.31 13.40 1.89
CA GLU A 92 -1.36 14.19 2.68
C GLU A 92 -0.01 14.28 1.98
N VAL A 93 0.50 13.15 1.46
CA VAL A 93 1.79 13.13 0.76
C VAL A 93 1.68 13.73 -0.65
N LEU A 94 0.55 13.53 -1.33
CA LEU A 94 0.34 14.14 -2.64
C LEU A 94 0.26 15.67 -2.57
N VAL A 95 -0.27 16.23 -1.47
CA VAL A 95 -0.24 17.68 -1.20
C VAL A 95 1.20 18.17 -1.01
N LEU A 96 2.09 17.37 -0.41
CA LEU A 96 3.52 17.73 -0.33
C LEU A 96 4.16 17.78 -1.71
N PHE A 97 3.86 16.83 -2.61
CA PHE A 97 4.30 16.91 -4.01
C PHE A 97 3.75 18.15 -4.73
N LEU A 98 2.46 18.45 -4.53
CA LEU A 98 1.81 19.62 -5.13
C LEU A 98 2.47 20.92 -4.68
N ARG A 99 2.80 21.06 -3.38
CA ARG A 99 3.48 22.23 -2.84
C ARG A 99 4.91 22.35 -3.33
N ALA A 100 5.65 21.24 -3.37
CA ALA A 100 7.07 21.25 -3.75
C ALA A 100 7.30 21.46 -5.26
N PHE A 101 6.39 20.97 -6.11
CA PHE A 101 6.63 20.87 -7.55
C PHE A 101 5.47 21.35 -8.43
N GLY A 102 4.38 21.86 -7.85
CA GLY A 102 3.16 22.20 -8.59
C GLY A 102 2.43 20.98 -9.15
N GLY A 103 1.78 21.10 -10.31
CA GLY A 103 1.07 20.01 -10.97
C GLY A 103 -0.39 19.84 -10.52
N ALA A 104 -0.92 18.63 -10.65
CA ALA A 104 -2.33 18.35 -10.34
C ALA A 104 -2.50 17.03 -9.59
N ILE A 105 -3.42 17.01 -8.63
CA ILE A 105 -3.90 15.79 -7.99
C ILE A 105 -5.20 15.37 -8.68
N SER A 106 -5.27 14.11 -9.09
CA SER A 106 -6.42 13.53 -9.77
C SER A 106 -6.79 12.18 -9.19
N LEU A 107 -8.04 11.76 -9.41
CA LEU A 107 -8.51 10.42 -9.08
C LEU A 107 -7.95 9.44 -10.12
N ALA A 108 -7.10 8.50 -9.70
CA ALA A 108 -6.58 7.43 -10.54
C ALA A 108 -7.59 6.28 -10.67
N HIS A 109 -8.20 5.90 -9.55
CA HIS A 109 -9.27 4.91 -9.50
C HIS A 109 -10.32 5.36 -8.49
N PRO A 110 -11.62 5.30 -8.82
CA PRO A 110 -12.67 5.55 -7.85
C PRO A 110 -12.65 4.51 -6.74
N ALA A 111 -13.23 4.85 -5.59
CA ALA A 111 -13.49 3.86 -4.56
C ALA A 111 -14.51 2.84 -5.10
N GLN A 112 -14.25 1.55 -4.89
CA GLN A 112 -15.15 0.48 -5.31
C GLN A 112 -15.23 -0.60 -4.24
N GLY A 113 -16.40 -0.74 -3.61
CA GLY A 113 -16.60 -1.68 -2.49
C GLY A 113 -15.63 -1.39 -1.33
N SER A 114 -14.77 -2.34 -1.00
CA SER A 114 -13.74 -2.21 0.05
C SER A 114 -12.45 -1.51 -0.41
N TRP A 115 -12.35 -1.14 -1.69
CA TRP A 115 -11.17 -0.48 -2.25
C TRP A 115 -11.30 1.03 -2.11
N HIS A 116 -10.30 1.68 -1.52
CA HIS A 116 -10.26 3.13 -1.46
C HIS A 116 -10.04 3.75 -2.83
N ALA A 117 -10.56 4.96 -2.99
CA ALA A 117 -10.15 5.86 -4.05
C ALA A 117 -8.62 5.97 -4.06
N ARG A 118 -8.02 5.75 -5.22
CA ARG A 118 -6.59 5.94 -5.41
C ARG A 118 -6.38 7.31 -6.02
N LEU A 119 -5.67 8.17 -5.30
CA LEU A 119 -5.26 9.47 -5.81
C LEU A 119 -3.89 9.37 -6.45
N THR A 120 -3.65 10.21 -7.45
CA THR A 120 -2.35 10.35 -8.09
C THR A 120 -2.02 11.82 -8.30
N TRP A 121 -0.79 12.18 -7.99
CA TRP A 121 -0.22 13.44 -8.43
C TRP A 121 0.36 13.27 -9.83
N ARG A 122 0.17 14.27 -10.70
CA ARG A 122 0.65 14.27 -12.07
C ARG A 122 1.36 15.57 -12.35
N LEU A 123 2.53 15.43 -12.96
CA LEU A 123 3.30 16.53 -13.53
C LEU A 123 3.75 16.14 -14.93
N SER A 124 3.85 17.12 -15.82
CA SER A 124 4.22 16.93 -17.23
C SER A 124 5.04 18.13 -17.73
N GLY A 125 5.70 17.99 -18.89
CA GLY A 125 6.42 19.09 -19.54
C GLY A 125 7.68 19.55 -18.79
N ASP A 126 8.00 20.85 -18.90
CA ASP A 126 9.15 21.47 -18.22
C ASP A 126 9.09 21.35 -16.69
N PRO A 127 7.94 21.55 -16.02
CA PRO A 127 7.83 21.31 -14.59
C PRO A 127 8.24 19.87 -14.21
N CYS A 128 7.83 18.86 -15.00
CA CYS A 128 8.23 17.48 -14.74
C CYS A 128 9.72 17.26 -14.88
N ARG A 129 10.37 17.88 -15.88
CA ARG A 129 11.83 17.80 -16.02
C ARG A 129 12.54 18.40 -14.82
N SER A 130 12.07 19.55 -14.35
CA SER A 130 12.61 20.23 -13.17
C SER A 130 12.45 19.37 -11.91
N ALA A 131 11.23 18.88 -11.64
CA ALA A 131 10.96 18.00 -10.52
C ALA A 131 11.77 16.70 -10.59
N ALA A 132 11.91 16.10 -11.78
CA ALA A 132 12.69 14.88 -11.95
C ALA A 132 14.18 15.11 -11.66
N ARG A 133 14.73 16.27 -12.03
CA ARG A 133 16.11 16.65 -11.69
C ARG A 133 16.30 16.77 -10.18
N VAL A 134 15.39 17.48 -9.50
CA VAL A 134 15.45 17.66 -8.05
C VAL A 134 15.24 16.34 -7.31
N LEU A 135 14.25 15.53 -7.70
CA LEU A 135 14.04 14.22 -7.10
C LEU A 135 15.24 13.30 -7.37
N GLY A 136 15.83 13.36 -8.56
CA GLY A 136 16.98 12.55 -8.95
C GLY A 136 18.22 12.76 -8.09
N SER A 137 18.42 13.95 -7.50
CA SER A 137 19.56 14.20 -6.60
C SER A 137 19.43 13.54 -5.24
N PHE A 138 18.23 13.11 -4.84
CA PHE A 138 17.97 12.44 -3.57
C PHE A 138 17.44 11.00 -3.73
N ALA A 139 16.92 10.66 -4.91
CA ALA A 139 16.45 9.32 -5.22
C ALA A 139 17.63 8.38 -5.40
N SER A 140 17.43 7.14 -5.01
CA SER A 140 18.41 6.08 -5.16
C SER A 140 17.92 4.97 -6.08
N ALA A 141 16.68 4.51 -5.89
CA ALA A 141 16.18 3.35 -6.62
C ALA A 141 15.70 3.68 -8.05
N LYS A 142 15.30 4.93 -8.30
CA LYS A 142 14.81 5.39 -9.61
C LYS A 142 15.62 6.56 -10.15
N ARG A 143 16.86 6.75 -9.66
CA ARG A 143 17.73 7.84 -10.07
C ARG A 143 17.92 7.90 -11.58
N ASP A 144 18.38 6.82 -12.22
CA ASP A 144 18.63 6.79 -13.67
C ASP A 144 17.35 7.06 -14.48
N VAL A 145 16.21 6.58 -14.00
CA VAL A 145 14.91 6.82 -14.63
C VAL A 145 14.50 8.30 -14.50
N LEU A 146 14.82 8.94 -13.36
CA LEU A 146 14.57 10.36 -13.12
C LEU A 146 15.55 11.24 -13.90
N GLU A 147 16.81 10.85 -14.06
CA GLU A 147 17.79 11.56 -14.89
C GLU A 147 17.38 11.55 -16.37
N LEU A 148 16.90 10.41 -16.86
CA LEU A 148 16.32 10.31 -18.20
C LEU A 148 15.01 11.11 -18.33
N ALA A 149 14.20 11.20 -17.27
CA ALA A 149 13.01 12.04 -17.26
C ALA A 149 13.35 13.54 -17.21
N ALA A 150 14.42 13.94 -16.51
CA ALA A 150 14.91 15.31 -16.46
C ALA A 150 15.43 15.80 -17.81
N SER A 151 16.00 14.89 -18.61
CA SER A 151 16.48 15.11 -19.97
C SER A 151 15.47 14.72 -21.05
N TRP A 152 14.18 14.54 -20.69
CA TRP A 152 13.19 13.99 -21.62
C TRP A 152 13.06 14.79 -22.92
N PRO A 153 13.22 14.16 -24.11
CA PRO A 153 13.29 14.87 -25.37
C PRO A 153 12.02 15.67 -25.69
N LYS A 154 12.20 16.95 -26.09
CA LYS A 154 11.11 17.77 -26.61
C LYS A 154 10.61 17.25 -27.97
N CYS A 155 11.52 16.85 -28.86
CA CYS A 155 11.21 16.32 -30.19
C CYS A 155 10.54 14.92 -30.13
N PRO A 156 9.35 14.72 -30.73
CA PRO A 156 8.65 13.44 -30.75
C PRO A 156 9.48 12.26 -31.27
N ALA A 157 10.26 12.45 -32.34
CA ALA A 157 11.08 11.39 -32.93
C ALA A 157 12.11 10.81 -31.93
N LYS A 158 12.65 11.65 -31.05
CA LYS A 158 13.62 11.25 -30.01
C LYS A 158 12.96 10.59 -28.78
N ARG A 159 11.63 10.69 -28.62
CA ARG A 159 10.92 10.11 -27.45
C ARG A 159 10.81 8.59 -27.51
N ARG A 160 10.78 7.99 -28.71
CA ARG A 160 10.69 6.53 -28.87
C ARG A 160 11.93 5.81 -28.30
N PRO A 161 13.18 6.19 -28.65
CA PRO A 161 14.36 5.64 -28.00
C PRO A 161 14.38 5.85 -26.48
N ALA A 162 14.06 7.06 -26.01
CA ALA A 162 14.03 7.35 -24.56
C ALA A 162 13.02 6.46 -23.81
N LYS A 163 11.86 6.18 -24.41
CA LYS A 163 10.86 5.25 -23.85
C LYS A 163 11.40 3.83 -23.73
N VAL A 164 12.13 3.33 -24.73
CA VAL A 164 12.79 2.02 -24.67
C VAL A 164 13.83 1.98 -23.55
N MET A 165 14.62 3.05 -23.42
CA MET A 165 15.63 3.14 -22.36
C MET A 165 15.00 3.15 -20.96
N VAL A 166 13.90 3.87 -20.72
CA VAL A 166 13.16 3.78 -19.44
C VAL A 166 12.66 2.35 -19.18
N GLN A 167 12.18 1.64 -20.21
CA GLN A 167 11.73 0.25 -20.05
C GLN A 167 12.88 -0.68 -19.69
N GLN A 168 14.05 -0.50 -20.30
CA GLN A 168 15.25 -1.26 -19.98
C GLN A 168 15.69 -1.00 -18.55
N LEU A 169 15.79 0.27 -18.13
CA LEU A 169 16.15 0.66 -16.76
C LEU A 169 15.21 0.05 -15.71
N LYS A 170 13.90 -0.04 -15.99
CA LYS A 170 12.93 -0.68 -15.08
C LYS A 170 13.09 -2.20 -14.94
N ARG A 171 13.80 -2.85 -15.86
CA ARG A 171 14.06 -4.30 -15.85
C ARG A 171 15.42 -4.63 -15.23
N LEU A 172 16.38 -3.71 -15.30
CA LEU A 172 17.70 -3.91 -14.73
C LEU A 172 17.64 -4.03 -13.20
N PRO A 173 18.60 -4.76 -12.59
CA PRO A 173 18.79 -4.71 -11.16
C PRO A 173 19.03 -3.26 -10.73
N CYS A 174 18.32 -2.83 -9.69
CA CYS A 174 18.53 -1.52 -9.12
C CYS A 174 19.92 -1.46 -8.48
N PRO A 175 20.71 -0.38 -8.71
CA PRO A 175 21.98 -0.20 -8.02
C PRO A 175 21.76 -0.09 -6.50
N PRO A 176 22.83 -0.31 -5.70
CA PRO A 176 22.82 -0.01 -4.27
C PRO A 176 22.44 1.46 -4.01
N VAL A 177 21.84 1.72 -2.85
CA VAL A 177 21.41 3.06 -2.45
C VAL A 177 22.66 3.88 -2.10
N ALA A 178 22.98 4.88 -2.92
CA ALA A 178 24.23 5.64 -2.80
C ALA A 178 24.26 6.55 -1.56
N SER A 179 23.12 7.16 -1.21
CA SER A 179 22.97 7.97 0.00
C SER A 179 21.61 7.71 0.64
N THR A 180 21.62 7.38 1.93
CA THR A 180 20.39 7.19 2.72
C THR A 180 20.38 8.19 3.86
N SER A 181 19.23 8.83 4.09
CA SER A 181 18.96 9.63 5.28
C SER A 181 17.69 9.13 5.97
N TRP A 182 17.44 9.57 7.21
CA TRP A 182 16.21 9.20 7.91
C TRP A 182 14.97 9.78 7.23
N GLU A 183 15.07 10.97 6.65
CA GLU A 183 13.98 11.64 5.92
C GLU A 183 13.64 10.86 4.64
N TYR A 184 14.65 10.48 3.86
CA TYR A 184 14.47 9.59 2.70
C TYR A 184 13.83 8.27 3.13
N LEU A 185 14.34 7.63 4.19
CA LEU A 185 13.79 6.37 4.67
C LEU A 185 12.35 6.52 5.18
N ALA A 186 11.99 7.64 5.81
CA ALA A 186 10.62 7.93 6.24
C ALA A 186 9.66 7.99 5.04
N GLY A 187 10.04 8.67 3.95
CA GLY A 187 9.26 8.69 2.72
C GLY A 187 9.14 7.32 2.08
N PHE A 188 10.25 6.58 1.99
CA PHE A 188 10.26 5.22 1.45
C PHE A 188 9.42 4.26 2.31
N PHE A 189 9.44 4.44 3.63
CA PHE A 189 8.65 3.66 4.59
C PHE A 189 7.15 3.97 4.50
N ASP A 190 6.74 5.22 4.30
CA ASP A 190 5.32 5.50 4.05
C ASP A 190 4.84 4.81 2.76
N ALA A 191 5.70 4.76 1.73
CA ALA A 191 5.37 4.10 0.47
C ALA A 191 5.35 2.56 0.54
N LYS A 192 6.32 1.93 1.21
CA LYS A 192 6.58 0.46 1.17
C LYS A 192 6.60 -0.23 2.54
N GLY A 193 6.58 0.53 3.60
CA GLY A 193 6.70 0.04 4.97
C GLY A 193 5.44 -0.62 5.50
N CYS A 194 5.62 -1.43 6.53
CA CYS A 194 4.55 -2.05 7.30
C CYS A 194 4.96 -2.10 8.77
N ILE A 195 4.02 -1.73 9.64
CA ILE A 195 4.16 -1.86 11.08
C ILE A 195 3.21 -2.97 11.50
N SER A 196 3.73 -3.97 12.21
CA SER A 196 2.89 -4.99 12.84
C SER A 196 3.15 -5.06 14.34
N ILE A 197 2.07 -5.21 15.09
CA ILE A 197 2.10 -5.43 16.54
C ILE A 197 1.56 -6.84 16.77
N GLY A 198 2.42 -7.72 17.28
CA GLY A 198 2.11 -9.11 17.60
C GLY A 198 1.25 -9.22 18.87
N ARG A 199 0.74 -10.43 19.14
CA ARG A 199 -0.07 -10.71 20.35
C ARG A 199 0.71 -10.53 21.65
N THR A 200 2.02 -10.76 21.60
CA THR A 200 2.95 -10.59 22.71
C THR A 200 3.52 -9.17 22.76
N HIS A 201 2.85 -8.19 22.15
CA HIS A 201 3.32 -6.80 22.00
C HIS A 201 4.64 -6.68 21.24
N SER A 202 5.00 -7.72 20.48
CA SER A 202 6.16 -7.67 19.63
C SER A 202 5.91 -6.70 18.49
N VAL A 203 6.70 -5.62 18.44
CA VAL A 203 6.63 -4.66 17.34
C VAL A 203 7.60 -5.12 16.27
N ARG A 204 7.14 -5.13 15.02
CA ARG A 204 7.96 -5.42 13.86
C ARG A 204 7.79 -4.33 12.81
N VAL A 205 8.92 -3.88 12.30
CA VAL A 205 9.02 -2.97 11.16
C VAL A 205 9.43 -3.79 9.94
N ARG A 206 8.69 -3.67 8.84
CA ARG A 206 8.94 -4.40 7.60
C ARG A 206 8.92 -3.44 6.41
N ILE A 207 9.74 -3.69 5.40
CA ILE A 207 9.75 -2.95 4.13
C ILE A 207 9.83 -3.96 3.00
N THR A 208 8.87 -3.92 2.06
CA THR A 208 8.82 -4.85 0.93
C THR A 208 9.26 -4.17 -0.36
N GLN A 209 10.14 -4.81 -1.12
CA GLN A 209 10.66 -4.30 -2.40
C GLN A 209 11.02 -5.43 -3.35
N LYS A 210 10.85 -5.21 -4.66
CA LYS A 210 11.21 -6.16 -5.73
C LYS A 210 12.73 -6.36 -5.85
N HIS A 211 13.51 -5.32 -5.59
CA HIS A 211 14.96 -5.30 -5.76
C HIS A 211 15.67 -5.50 -4.41
N GLN A 212 16.31 -6.64 -4.23
CA GLN A 212 17.09 -6.96 -3.02
C GLN A 212 18.21 -5.95 -2.71
N PRO A 213 19.01 -5.44 -3.67
CA PRO A 213 20.12 -4.53 -3.37
C PRO A 213 19.68 -3.26 -2.62
N VAL A 214 18.48 -2.75 -2.94
CA VAL A 214 17.89 -1.59 -2.25
C VAL A 214 17.69 -1.88 -0.77
N LEU A 215 17.08 -3.04 -0.44
CA LEU A 215 16.85 -3.43 0.94
C LEU A 215 18.15 -3.74 1.68
N SER A 216 19.12 -4.38 1.03
CA SER A 216 20.43 -4.65 1.64
C SER A 216 21.16 -3.36 2.00
N SER A 217 21.09 -2.35 1.12
CA SER A 217 21.69 -1.03 1.37
C SER A 217 21.01 -0.32 2.55
N ILE A 218 19.67 -0.31 2.58
CA ILE A 218 18.90 0.24 3.71
C ILE A 218 19.24 -0.51 5.02
N ALA A 219 19.34 -1.85 4.98
CA ALA A 219 19.69 -2.64 6.16
C ALA A 219 21.09 -2.33 6.67
N ALA A 220 22.08 -2.18 5.78
CA ALA A 220 23.43 -1.78 6.15
C ALA A 220 23.46 -0.39 6.79
N TRP A 221 22.74 0.57 6.20
CA TRP A 221 22.65 1.93 6.74
C TRP A 221 21.96 2.00 8.11
N ILE A 222 20.87 1.25 8.31
CA ILE A 222 20.19 1.16 9.62
C ILE A 222 21.14 0.58 10.67
N ARG A 223 21.92 -0.46 10.33
CA ARG A 223 22.93 -1.04 11.24
C ARG A 223 23.99 -0.03 11.66
N GLY A 224 24.45 0.81 10.73
CA GLY A 224 25.39 1.90 11.03
C GLY A 224 24.77 3.01 11.89
N SER A 225 23.46 3.27 11.73
CA SER A 225 22.78 4.38 12.41
C SER A 225 22.17 4.02 13.77
N ILE A 226 21.85 2.75 14.00
CA ILE A 226 21.29 2.23 15.25
C ILE A 226 22.14 1.02 15.68
N PRO A 227 23.07 1.21 16.63
CA PRO A 227 23.85 0.12 17.19
C PRO A 227 22.97 -1.04 17.66
N HIS A 228 23.43 -2.27 17.46
CA HIS A 228 22.73 -3.50 17.84
C HIS A 228 21.37 -3.73 17.13
N SER A 229 20.99 -2.90 16.17
CA SER A 229 19.88 -3.25 15.29
C SER A 229 20.32 -4.36 14.33
N GLU A 230 19.47 -5.38 14.18
CA GLU A 230 19.71 -6.48 13.22
C GLU A 230 18.57 -6.56 12.20
N PRO A 231 18.37 -5.52 11.35
CA PRO A 231 17.46 -5.66 10.22
C PRO A 231 18.01 -6.73 9.26
N ARG A 232 17.16 -7.68 8.90
CA ARG A 232 17.52 -8.79 7.99
C ARG A 232 16.66 -8.73 6.73
N VAL A 233 17.25 -9.11 5.61
CA VAL A 233 16.56 -9.17 4.32
C VAL A 233 16.23 -10.62 4.00
N TYR A 234 14.97 -10.88 3.70
CA TYR A 234 14.43 -12.21 3.40
C TYR A 234 13.81 -12.20 2.00
N ARG A 235 13.81 -13.35 1.33
CA ARG A 235 13.01 -13.54 0.12
C ARG A 235 11.58 -13.91 0.50
N GLN A 236 10.59 -13.23 -0.09
CA GLN A 236 9.17 -13.46 0.15
C GLN A 236 8.43 -13.53 -1.20
N GLY A 237 8.30 -14.75 -1.73
CA GLY A 237 7.71 -14.99 -3.05
C GLY A 237 8.54 -14.32 -4.16
N LEU A 238 7.89 -13.42 -4.91
CA LEU A 238 8.51 -12.64 -6.01
C LEU A 238 9.15 -11.33 -5.55
N ALA A 239 9.14 -11.04 -4.24
CA ALA A 239 9.71 -9.84 -3.66
C ALA A 239 10.68 -10.19 -2.53
N TYR A 240 11.28 -9.15 -1.96
CA TYR A 240 12.13 -9.21 -0.79
C TYR A 240 11.52 -8.37 0.32
N GLU A 241 11.79 -8.76 1.57
CA GLU A 241 11.33 -8.09 2.77
C GLU A 241 12.52 -7.79 3.67
N LEU A 242 12.73 -6.53 4.02
CA LEU A 242 13.59 -6.13 5.13
C LEU A 242 12.73 -6.15 6.38
N ALA A 243 13.13 -6.87 7.42
CA ALA A 243 12.40 -6.91 8.67
C ALA A 243 13.33 -6.72 9.89
N SER A 244 12.87 -5.90 10.83
CA SER A 244 13.39 -5.88 12.21
C SER A 244 12.43 -6.66 13.10
N THR A 245 12.93 -7.75 13.70
CA THR A 245 12.13 -8.64 14.56
C THR A 245 12.24 -8.29 16.04
N SER A 246 13.33 -7.62 16.44
CA SER A 246 13.49 -7.08 17.80
C SER A 246 12.52 -5.94 18.03
N THR A 247 11.76 -6.02 19.12
CA THR A 247 10.80 -4.98 19.50
C THR A 247 11.51 -3.68 19.87
N ALA A 248 12.63 -3.77 20.58
CA ALA A 248 13.43 -2.61 20.95
C ALA A 248 13.96 -1.89 19.70
N SER A 249 14.61 -2.62 18.79
CA SER A 249 15.14 -2.06 17.55
C SER A 249 14.03 -1.51 16.65
N SER A 250 12.90 -2.21 16.53
CA SER A 250 11.74 -1.75 15.76
C SER A 250 11.19 -0.42 16.29
N LYS A 251 11.06 -0.28 17.62
CA LYS A 251 10.61 0.98 18.22
C LYS A 251 11.60 2.12 18.02
N LEU A 252 12.90 1.85 18.13
CA LEU A 252 13.94 2.85 17.85
C LEU A 252 13.89 3.33 16.40
N ILE A 253 13.75 2.40 15.44
CA ILE A 253 13.56 2.74 14.03
C ILE A 253 12.31 3.61 13.87
N LEU A 254 11.17 3.23 14.47
CA LEU A 254 9.94 4.02 14.37
C LEU A 254 10.09 5.44 14.94
N ARG A 255 10.76 5.60 16.08
CA ARG A 255 11.07 6.94 16.63
C ARG A 255 11.87 7.77 15.64
N LYS A 256 12.98 7.23 15.13
CA LYS A 256 13.81 7.93 14.13
C LYS A 256 13.02 8.31 12.87
N LEU A 257 12.13 7.44 12.38
CA LEU A 257 11.26 7.77 11.24
C LEU A 257 10.27 8.89 11.57
N MET A 258 9.67 8.87 12.77
CA MET A 258 8.73 9.92 13.22
C MET A 258 9.42 11.28 13.38
N ASP A 259 10.64 11.28 13.94
CA ASP A 259 11.48 12.46 14.10
C ASP A 259 11.88 13.03 12.73
N ALA A 260 12.18 12.15 11.77
CA ALA A 260 12.50 12.51 10.39
C ALA A 260 11.27 12.79 9.50
N GLY A 261 10.08 12.89 10.11
CA GLY A 261 8.91 13.41 9.43
C GLY A 261 8.02 12.39 8.74
N LEU A 262 7.95 11.15 9.22
CA LEU A 262 6.94 10.15 8.81
C LEU A 262 5.52 10.76 8.82
N VAL A 263 4.75 10.57 7.74
CA VAL A 263 3.45 11.21 7.53
C VAL A 263 2.31 10.18 7.60
N GLN A 264 2.22 9.27 6.63
CA GLN A 264 1.06 8.38 6.46
C GLN A 264 0.94 7.39 7.61
N ARG A 265 2.08 6.90 8.11
CA ARG A 265 2.14 5.87 9.15
C ARG A 265 2.45 6.43 10.54
N ARG A 266 2.45 7.75 10.72
CA ARG A 266 2.85 8.40 11.98
C ARG A 266 2.04 7.91 13.18
N ARG A 267 0.71 7.97 13.10
CA ARG A 267 -0.18 7.48 14.18
C ARG A 267 0.04 6.00 14.51
N ALA A 268 0.26 5.16 13.49
CA ALA A 268 0.56 3.75 13.68
C ALA A 268 1.92 3.54 14.37
N ALA A 269 2.91 4.37 14.03
CA ALA A 269 4.22 4.38 14.65
C ALA A 269 4.19 4.85 16.11
N GLU A 270 3.42 5.90 16.43
CA GLU A 270 3.21 6.39 17.81
C GLU A 270 2.60 5.29 18.70
N VAL A 271 1.55 4.63 18.20
CA VAL A 271 0.91 3.51 18.88
C VAL A 271 1.87 2.33 19.07
N ALA A 272 2.58 1.94 18.02
CA ALA A 272 3.55 0.85 18.13
C ALA A 272 4.71 1.20 19.10
N SER A 273 5.13 2.46 19.14
CA SER A 273 6.22 2.92 20.01
C SER A 273 5.82 2.93 21.49
N SER A 274 4.57 3.33 21.78
CA SER A 274 4.01 3.37 23.14
C SER A 274 3.55 2.01 23.67
N CYS A 275 3.43 0.99 22.82
CA CYS A 275 2.95 -0.35 23.22
C CYS A 275 3.88 -1.02 24.25
N THR A 276 3.50 -1.07 25.53
CA THR A 276 4.25 -1.76 26.59
C THR A 276 3.59 -3.10 26.97
N GLN A 277 4.35 -3.99 27.61
CA GLN A 277 3.87 -5.32 28.01
C GLN A 277 2.64 -5.27 28.95
N GLY A 278 2.47 -4.18 29.71
CA GLY A 278 1.34 -3.96 30.62
C GLY A 278 0.04 -3.50 29.96
N TYR A 279 0.07 -2.98 28.73
CA TYR A 279 -1.12 -2.47 28.02
C TYR A 279 -2.05 -3.59 27.47
N SER A 280 -1.80 -4.84 27.87
CA SER A 280 -2.09 -6.06 27.12
C SER A 280 -3.55 -6.51 27.02
N ARG A 281 -4.43 -6.19 27.98
CA ARG A 281 -5.75 -6.82 28.02
C ARG A 281 -6.85 -6.02 27.35
N ARG A 282 -6.65 -4.71 27.18
CA ARG A 282 -7.70 -3.80 26.71
C ARG A 282 -7.27 -2.97 25.51
N TRP A 283 -6.23 -3.34 24.75
CA TRP A 283 -6.01 -2.67 23.48
C TRP A 283 -7.16 -3.04 22.55
N PRO A 284 -8.16 -2.17 22.34
CA PRO A 284 -9.33 -2.56 21.57
C PRO A 284 -8.82 -2.73 20.16
N SER A 285 -9.15 -3.86 19.53
CA SER A 285 -8.95 -4.01 18.08
C SER A 285 -9.50 -2.81 17.30
N GLU A 286 -10.45 -2.09 17.87
CA GLU A 286 -11.05 -0.85 17.38
C GLU A 286 -10.07 0.33 17.31
N ARG A 287 -9.10 0.47 18.23
CA ARG A 287 -8.06 1.53 18.13
C ARG A 287 -6.97 1.20 17.12
N ALA A 288 -6.67 -0.10 16.97
CA ALA A 288 -5.70 -0.56 15.97
C ALA A 288 -6.28 -0.65 14.55
N ALA A 289 -7.59 -0.88 14.41
CA ALA A 289 -8.23 -1.12 13.12
C ALA A 289 -8.12 0.05 12.12
N PRO A 290 -8.22 1.33 12.52
CA PRO A 290 -8.03 2.46 11.59
C PRO A 290 -6.58 2.58 11.10
N LEU A 291 -5.62 2.10 11.89
CA LEU A 291 -4.19 2.27 11.64
C LEU A 291 -3.62 1.21 10.69
N VAL A 292 -4.31 0.07 10.56
CA VAL A 292 -3.96 -1.01 9.64
C VAL A 292 -4.89 -0.88 8.44
N GLY A 293 -4.35 -0.46 7.28
CA GLY A 293 -5.14 -0.14 6.09
C GLY A 293 -6.30 -1.11 5.81
N ASN A 294 -7.45 -0.58 5.37
CA ASN A 294 -8.74 -1.30 5.36
C ASN A 294 -8.77 -2.65 4.64
N GLY A 295 -7.78 -2.98 3.80
CA GLY A 295 -7.67 -4.29 3.16
C GLY A 295 -7.73 -5.47 4.14
N GLY A 296 -7.27 -5.28 5.37
CA GLY A 296 -7.40 -6.28 6.44
C GLY A 296 -8.63 -6.12 7.35
N ARG A 297 -9.31 -4.96 7.33
CA ARG A 297 -10.36 -4.62 8.31
C ARG A 297 -11.61 -5.49 8.13
N CYS A 298 -12.03 -5.71 6.89
CA CYS A 298 -13.16 -6.59 6.58
C CYS A 298 -12.83 -8.07 6.73
N ALA A 299 -11.54 -8.43 6.59
CA ALA A 299 -11.09 -9.83 6.65
C ALA A 299 -10.81 -10.30 8.08
N ARG A 300 -10.61 -9.39 9.05
CA ARG A 300 -10.24 -9.78 10.42
C ARG A 300 -11.48 -10.31 11.16
N PRO A 301 -11.52 -11.58 11.59
CA PRO A 301 -12.64 -12.04 12.40
C PRO A 301 -12.65 -11.31 13.75
N GLY A 302 -13.84 -11.12 14.32
CA GLY A 302 -14.01 -10.68 15.71
C GLY A 302 -13.41 -11.70 16.70
N GLU A 303 -13.55 -11.47 17.99
CA GLU A 303 -13.06 -12.42 19.00
C GLU A 303 -13.69 -13.80 18.84
N ASP A 304 -15.00 -13.86 18.71
CA ASP A 304 -15.73 -15.12 18.49
C ASP A 304 -15.38 -15.73 17.13
N GLY A 305 -15.28 -14.90 16.09
CA GLY A 305 -14.83 -15.35 14.76
C GLY A 305 -13.42 -15.96 14.78
N ARG A 306 -12.53 -15.45 15.64
CA ARG A 306 -11.19 -16.00 15.85
C ARG A 306 -11.22 -17.30 16.66
N ALA A 307 -12.10 -17.42 17.65
CA ALA A 307 -12.30 -18.66 18.38
C ALA A 307 -12.80 -19.76 17.43
N ARG A 308 -13.81 -19.46 16.62
CA ARG A 308 -14.35 -20.35 15.56
C ARG A 308 -13.29 -20.74 14.53
N ALA A 309 -12.53 -19.78 13.99
CA ALA A 309 -11.46 -20.06 13.04
C ALA A 309 -10.38 -21.02 13.59
N ARG A 310 -10.19 -21.07 14.91
CA ARG A 310 -9.22 -21.98 15.55
C ARG A 310 -9.76 -23.39 15.77
N ALA A 311 -11.08 -23.56 15.88
CA ALA A 311 -11.68 -24.86 16.20
C ALA A 311 -11.35 -25.93 15.15
N PRO A 312 -11.52 -25.69 13.82
CA PRO A 312 -11.09 -26.65 12.80
C PRO A 312 -9.58 -26.95 12.86
N GLY A 313 -8.76 -25.94 13.17
CA GLY A 313 -7.31 -26.13 13.32
C GLY A 313 -6.93 -27.08 14.47
N ARG A 314 -7.61 -26.97 15.61
CA ARG A 314 -7.42 -27.87 16.77
C ARG A 314 -7.86 -29.29 16.45
N LEU A 315 -9.00 -29.45 15.79
CA LEU A 315 -9.51 -30.76 15.37
C LEU A 315 -8.61 -31.40 14.30
N ARG A 316 -8.13 -30.64 13.30
CA ARG A 316 -7.13 -31.13 12.32
C ARG A 316 -5.84 -31.59 12.99
N ALA A 317 -5.37 -30.90 14.02
CA ALA A 317 -4.21 -31.33 14.79
C ALA A 317 -4.48 -32.63 15.56
N ARG A 318 -5.69 -32.81 16.11
CA ARG A 318 -6.13 -34.06 16.75
C ARG A 318 -6.25 -35.20 15.73
N LEU A 319 -6.84 -34.95 14.56
CA LEU A 319 -6.97 -35.87 13.44
C LEU A 319 -5.60 -36.44 13.04
N ARG A 320 -4.62 -35.57 12.78
CA ARG A 320 -3.24 -35.97 12.45
C ARG A 320 -2.55 -36.81 13.54
N ARG A 321 -2.93 -36.67 14.81
CA ARG A 321 -2.40 -37.51 15.89
C ARG A 321 -3.05 -38.89 15.91
N TRP A 322 -4.32 -38.96 15.55
CA TRP A 322 -5.08 -40.20 15.52
C TRP A 322 -4.72 -41.04 14.29
N GLU A 323 -4.58 -40.42 13.12
CA GLU A 323 -4.13 -41.09 11.89
C GLU A 323 -2.72 -41.72 12.05
N ARG A 324 -1.86 -41.13 12.89
CA ARG A 324 -0.53 -41.67 13.20
C ARG A 324 -0.53 -42.85 14.18
N LYS A 325 -1.57 -42.98 15.01
CA LYS A 325 -1.70 -44.13 15.92
C LYS A 325 -2.42 -45.24 15.15
N ALA A 326 -1.64 -46.13 14.52
CA ALA A 326 -2.16 -47.29 13.81
C ALA A 326 -2.99 -48.15 14.78
N GLY A 327 -4.31 -48.19 14.60
CA GLY A 327 -5.19 -48.99 15.44
C GLY A 327 -6.65 -48.57 15.37
N GLY A 328 -7.40 -49.19 14.46
CA GLY A 328 -8.85 -49.45 14.60
C GLY A 328 -9.83 -48.27 14.69
N ARG A 329 -9.39 -47.01 14.56
CA ARG A 329 -10.27 -45.84 14.76
C ARG A 329 -10.84 -45.25 13.47
N ALA A 330 -11.15 -46.07 12.47
CA ALA A 330 -11.65 -45.60 11.18
C ALA A 330 -12.91 -44.72 11.32
N GLU A 331 -13.90 -45.19 12.09
CA GLU A 331 -15.13 -44.43 12.33
C GLU A 331 -14.88 -43.11 13.06
N ALA A 332 -14.02 -43.13 14.07
CA ALA A 332 -13.77 -41.96 14.89
C ALA A 332 -12.94 -40.90 14.12
N VAL A 333 -12.06 -41.33 13.20
CA VAL A 333 -11.39 -40.47 12.22
C VAL A 333 -12.41 -39.86 11.26
N GLN A 334 -13.36 -40.66 10.74
CA GLN A 334 -14.38 -40.17 9.82
C GLN A 334 -15.31 -39.14 10.49
N ARG A 335 -15.79 -39.40 11.71
CA ARG A 335 -16.58 -38.44 12.50
C ARG A 335 -15.85 -37.11 12.69
N LEU A 336 -14.55 -37.16 13.02
CA LEU A 336 -13.74 -35.96 13.22
C LEU A 336 -13.55 -35.16 11.93
N ARG A 337 -13.45 -35.83 10.76
CA ARG A 337 -13.41 -35.16 9.44
C ARG A 337 -14.72 -34.43 9.16
N SER A 338 -15.86 -35.11 9.34
CA SER A 338 -17.18 -34.49 9.19
C SER A 338 -17.38 -33.30 10.13
N GLU A 339 -16.90 -33.38 11.37
CA GLU A 339 -16.95 -32.26 12.34
C GLU A 339 -16.06 -31.08 11.89
N ILE A 340 -14.86 -31.35 11.36
CA ILE A 340 -13.97 -30.32 10.80
C ILE A 340 -14.65 -29.59 9.64
N ASP A 341 -15.31 -30.33 8.74
CA ASP A 341 -15.96 -29.77 7.56
C ASP A 341 -17.19 -28.95 7.95
N GLY A 342 -18.02 -29.45 8.86
CA GLY A 342 -19.16 -28.70 9.41
C GLY A 342 -18.75 -27.39 10.08
N LEU A 343 -17.72 -27.42 10.94
CA LEU A 343 -17.20 -26.19 11.57
C LEU A 343 -16.54 -25.24 10.57
N ALA A 344 -15.91 -25.76 9.51
CA ALA A 344 -15.34 -24.93 8.46
C ALA A 344 -16.42 -24.22 7.64
N GLN A 345 -17.51 -24.93 7.30
CA GLN A 345 -18.66 -24.36 6.62
C GLN A 345 -19.35 -23.30 7.48
N GLN A 346 -19.67 -23.61 8.74
CA GLN A 346 -20.26 -22.64 9.67
C GLN A 346 -19.38 -21.40 9.83
N HIS A 347 -18.06 -21.59 9.97
CA HIS A 347 -17.14 -20.46 10.05
C HIS A 347 -17.16 -19.59 8.77
N ALA A 348 -17.27 -20.20 7.59
CA ALA A 348 -17.34 -19.49 6.32
C ALA A 348 -18.63 -18.67 6.21
N GLU A 349 -19.78 -19.25 6.55
CA GLU A 349 -21.10 -18.60 6.54
C GLU A 349 -21.12 -17.40 7.49
N GLU A 350 -20.74 -17.59 8.76
CA GLU A 350 -20.73 -16.51 9.73
C GLU A 350 -19.69 -15.43 9.41
N SER A 351 -18.55 -15.80 8.81
CA SER A 351 -17.56 -14.83 8.33
C SER A 351 -18.13 -13.98 7.18
N ALA A 352 -18.93 -14.57 6.30
CA ALA A 352 -19.61 -13.85 5.22
C ALA A 352 -20.65 -12.87 5.79
N LEU A 353 -21.48 -13.30 6.75
CA LEU A 353 -22.46 -12.44 7.43
C LEU A 353 -21.78 -11.28 8.16
N ALA A 354 -20.76 -11.57 8.98
CA ALA A 354 -20.02 -10.54 9.71
C ALA A 354 -19.27 -9.57 8.76
N ARG A 355 -18.91 -10.01 7.56
CA ARG A 355 -18.34 -9.15 6.52
C ARG A 355 -19.41 -8.25 5.90
N LEU A 356 -20.59 -8.79 5.58
CA LEU A 356 -21.73 -8.03 5.07
C LEU A 356 -22.16 -6.94 6.06
N ASP A 357 -22.27 -7.25 7.34
CA ASP A 357 -22.67 -6.28 8.36
C ASP A 357 -21.66 -5.15 8.54
N ARG A 358 -20.37 -5.45 8.40
CA ARG A 358 -19.32 -4.43 8.39
C ARG A 358 -19.40 -3.55 7.15
N LEU A 359 -19.56 -4.15 5.97
CA LEU A 359 -19.74 -3.39 4.73
C LEU A 359 -20.96 -2.48 4.81
N ARG A 360 -22.08 -2.96 5.37
CA ARG A 360 -23.29 -2.14 5.59
C ARG A 360 -23.04 -0.96 6.53
N ARG A 361 -22.27 -1.16 7.62
CA ARG A 361 -21.87 -0.07 8.53
C ARG A 361 -20.96 0.94 7.85
N ASP A 362 -19.97 0.46 7.10
CA ASP A 362 -19.03 1.32 6.39
C ASP A 362 -19.74 2.12 5.29
N ILE A 363 -20.67 1.50 4.54
CA ILE A 363 -21.51 2.20 3.58
C ILE A 363 -22.34 3.28 4.28
N ARG A 364 -23.01 2.97 5.39
CA ARG A 364 -23.78 3.96 6.16
C ARG A 364 -22.92 5.15 6.61
N ALA A 365 -21.72 4.87 7.12
CA ALA A 365 -20.78 5.91 7.55
C ALA A 365 -20.27 6.76 6.37
N LEU A 366 -20.03 6.15 5.20
CA LEU A 366 -19.66 6.88 3.99
C LEU A 366 -20.81 7.75 3.48
N MET A 367 -22.03 7.22 3.46
CA MET A 367 -23.22 7.99 3.07
C MET A 367 -23.45 9.18 4.02
N SER A 368 -23.23 9.02 5.33
CA SER A 368 -23.34 10.13 6.29
C SER A 368 -22.20 11.16 6.15
N GLN A 369 -21.12 10.82 5.45
CA GLN A 369 -20.03 11.72 5.09
C GLN A 369 -20.21 12.35 3.69
N GLY A 370 -21.39 12.19 3.07
CA GLY A 370 -21.71 12.77 1.77
C GLY A 370 -21.32 11.91 0.57
N ALA A 371 -20.99 10.63 0.75
CA ALA A 371 -20.79 9.73 -0.38
C ALA A 371 -22.12 9.52 -1.14
N THR A 372 -22.06 9.52 -2.47
CA THR A 372 -23.21 9.29 -3.34
C THR A 372 -23.12 7.93 -4.03
N ARG A 373 -24.26 7.27 -4.22
CA ARG A 373 -24.33 6.06 -5.06
C ARG A 373 -24.25 6.46 -6.53
N ILE A 374 -23.36 5.82 -7.27
CA ILE A 374 -23.32 5.93 -8.73
C ILE A 374 -24.42 4.97 -9.25
N PRO A 375 -25.41 5.46 -10.02
CA PRO A 375 -26.38 4.59 -10.68
C PRO A 375 -25.63 3.62 -11.60
N GLY A 376 -25.97 2.32 -11.49
CA GLY A 376 -25.35 1.25 -12.28
C GLY A 376 -26.00 1.08 -13.64
#